data_AF-A0A8C5DAB0-F1
#
_entry.id   AF-A0A8C5DAB0-F1
#
_cell.length_a   1.000
_cell.length_b   1.000
_cell.length_c   1.000
_cell.angle_alpha   90.00
_cell.angle_beta   90.00
_cell.angle_gamma   90.00
#
_symmetry.space_group_name_H-M   'P 1'
#
loop_
_entity.id
_entity.type
_entity.pdbx_description
1 polymer ?
#
loop_
_entity_poly.entity_id
_entity_poly.type
_entity_poly.pdbx_seq_one_letter_code
_entity_poly.pdbx_strand_id
1 'polypeptide(L)'
;MASSTTSKLLCVFLVYLSASVVDSQYEKYSFRSFPGNELMPLESAYRYALDQYTGEKWKETVEYMEVSLRLYRLLRDSEAFCNLNCSSVRLEDEERFQEFPELRAFGNVMKRAQCLKRCKQGLPAFRQSLPSTDTMDEFDRREPYKYLQYAYFKSNNLAKAVSAAHTFLLKHPNDEMMQKNMAYYKSLPGAEEHFKDLETKSYETLFVRAVRAYNGDNFRTSVSDMELALRDFFKIYDECLAASEGPRDIRDFKDFYPSIADHYIEVLQKKVRCESDLTPVVGGFVVEKFVATMYHYLQFAYYKLNDLKNAVPCAVSYMLFDPSDEVMKNNVAYYQFHKDQWELTEEDFLPRWEAVRYYNQTSMQLQMLEFSKQNLMSDDEGEVVEFIDEFLDEKEKPVLDTVQKP
;
A
#
# COMPACT_ATOMS: atom_id res chain seq x y z
N MET A 1 63.64 -36.77 -25.89
CA MET A 1 63.36 -35.44 -26.45
C MET A 1 62.00 -35.47 -27.14
N ALA A 2 60.99 -34.84 -26.56
CA ALA A 2 59.84 -34.26 -27.26
C ALA A 2 59.05 -33.41 -26.25
N SER A 3 58.96 -32.11 -26.56
CA SER A 3 58.30 -30.97 -25.91
C SER A 3 56.86 -31.26 -25.44
N SER A 4 56.52 -31.01 -24.17
CA SER A 4 56.13 -29.73 -23.53
C SER A 4 54.72 -29.24 -23.88
N THR A 5 53.85 -29.47 -22.90
CA THR A 5 52.47 -29.06 -22.63
C THR A 5 52.19 -27.55 -22.67
N THR A 6 51.05 -27.15 -23.23
CA THR A 6 50.32 -25.92 -22.85
C THR A 6 48.81 -26.05 -23.01
N SER A 7 48.12 -25.76 -21.90
CA SER A 7 46.89 -24.97 -21.76
C SER A 7 45.54 -25.50 -22.27
N LYS A 8 44.78 -26.14 -21.37
CA LYS A 8 43.31 -26.09 -21.33
C LYS A 8 42.85 -25.99 -19.87
N LEU A 9 42.59 -24.77 -19.41
CA LEU A 9 41.78 -24.47 -18.22
C LEU A 9 41.29 -23.03 -18.37
N LEU A 10 40.07 -22.87 -18.87
CA LEU A 10 39.36 -21.59 -18.84
C LEU A 10 38.24 -21.72 -17.81
N CYS A 11 38.45 -21.02 -16.70
CA CYS A 11 37.57 -20.92 -15.55
C CYS A 11 36.18 -20.41 -15.96
N VAL A 12 35.15 -21.15 -15.56
CA VAL A 12 33.79 -20.64 -15.42
C VAL A 12 33.77 -19.76 -14.17
N PHE A 13 33.86 -18.44 -14.34
CA PHE A 13 33.53 -17.49 -13.27
C PHE A 13 32.02 -17.27 -13.28
N LEU A 14 31.31 -17.98 -12.40
CA LEU A 14 29.95 -17.63 -11.98
C LEU A 14 30.04 -16.32 -11.21
N VAL A 15 29.59 -15.23 -11.82
CA VAL A 15 29.34 -13.96 -11.13
C VAL A 15 28.08 -14.15 -10.30
N TYR A 16 28.24 -14.58 -9.05
CA TYR A 16 27.24 -14.37 -8.01
C TYR A 16 27.20 -12.86 -7.71
N LEU A 17 26.36 -12.13 -8.44
CA LEU A 17 25.86 -10.84 -7.98
C LEU A 17 24.93 -11.12 -6.80
N SER A 18 25.50 -11.16 -5.60
CA SER A 18 24.72 -10.98 -4.38
C SER A 18 24.15 -9.56 -4.43
N ALA A 19 22.96 -9.40 -5.00
CA ALA A 19 22.13 -8.27 -4.68
C ALA A 19 21.91 -8.35 -3.17
N SER A 20 22.63 -7.52 -2.41
CA SER A 20 22.31 -7.26 -1.02
C SER A 20 20.91 -6.65 -1.02
N VAL A 21 19.90 -7.50 -0.84
CA VAL A 21 18.56 -7.05 -0.49
C VAL A 21 18.76 -6.35 0.85
N VAL A 22 18.57 -5.04 0.86
CA VAL A 22 18.61 -4.26 2.09
C VAL A 22 17.28 -4.54 2.76
N ASP A 23 17.26 -5.58 3.58
CA ASP A 23 16.11 -5.90 4.41
C ASP A 23 15.93 -4.78 5.43
N SER A 24 14.69 -4.32 5.65
CA SER A 24 14.39 -3.44 6.78
C SER A 24 14.83 -4.10 8.11
N GLN A 25 15.09 -3.31 9.16
CA GLN A 25 15.70 -3.82 10.41
C GLN A 25 14.97 -5.04 11.01
N TYR A 26 13.68 -5.19 10.69
CA TYR A 26 12.80 -6.22 11.25
C TYR A 26 12.32 -7.26 10.21
N GLU A 27 12.83 -7.24 8.97
CA GLU A 27 12.46 -8.19 7.89
C GLU A 27 13.09 -9.58 8.02
N LYS A 28 13.84 -9.85 9.09
CA LYS A 28 14.54 -11.13 9.32
C LYS A 28 13.62 -12.28 9.75
N TYR A 29 12.36 -12.31 9.32
CA TYR A 29 11.46 -13.44 9.57
C TYR A 29 10.78 -13.88 8.27
N SER A 30 10.45 -15.17 8.21
CA SER A 30 9.55 -15.72 7.19
C SER A 30 8.19 -15.90 7.86
N PHE A 31 7.12 -15.35 7.29
CA PHE A 31 5.78 -15.50 7.87
C PHE A 31 5.31 -16.97 7.93
N ARG A 32 5.94 -17.87 7.16
CA ARG A 32 5.74 -19.32 7.23
C ARG A 32 6.52 -20.01 8.35
N SER A 33 7.60 -19.39 8.83
CA SER A 33 8.51 -19.94 9.84
C SER A 33 8.91 -18.86 10.85
N PHE A 34 7.91 -18.23 11.46
CA PHE A 34 8.11 -17.23 12.51
C PHE A 34 8.70 -17.89 13.78
N PRO A 35 9.65 -17.25 14.49
CA PRO A 35 10.23 -17.80 15.72
C PRO A 35 9.14 -18.11 16.77
N GLY A 36 9.01 -19.39 17.14
CA GLY A 36 7.94 -19.83 18.03
C GLY A 36 8.00 -19.21 19.44
N ASN A 37 9.20 -18.86 19.91
CA ASN A 37 9.42 -18.20 21.19
C ASN A 37 8.97 -16.72 21.21
N GLU A 38 8.83 -16.09 20.04
CA GLU A 38 8.36 -14.71 19.90
C GLU A 38 6.87 -14.64 19.53
N LEU A 39 6.25 -15.77 19.20
CA LEU A 39 4.87 -15.82 18.77
C LEU A 39 3.92 -15.64 19.96
N MET A 40 3.24 -14.49 20.00
CA MET A 40 2.23 -14.15 21.00
C MET A 40 1.23 -13.15 20.42
N PRO A 41 0.11 -12.84 21.11
CA PRO A 41 -0.79 -11.79 20.65
C PRO A 41 -0.11 -10.43 20.55
N LEU A 42 -0.27 -9.76 19.41
CA LEU A 42 0.31 -8.43 19.15
C LEU A 42 -0.03 -7.43 20.26
N GLU A 43 -1.31 -7.37 20.61
CA GLU A 43 -1.83 -6.43 21.62
C GLU A 43 -1.23 -6.70 23.02
N SER A 44 -1.01 -7.97 23.38
CA SER A 44 -0.36 -8.32 24.64
C SER A 44 1.11 -7.91 24.66
N ALA A 45 1.85 -8.18 23.58
CA ALA A 45 3.26 -7.78 23.47
C ALA A 45 3.41 -6.26 23.55
N TYR A 46 2.55 -5.53 22.85
CA TYR A 46 2.58 -4.08 22.81
C TYR A 46 2.21 -3.44 24.15
N ARG A 47 1.10 -3.85 24.77
CA ARG A 47 0.72 -3.38 26.12
C ARG A 47 1.81 -3.65 27.15
N TYR A 48 2.40 -4.84 27.13
CA TYR A 48 3.48 -5.16 28.04
C TYR A 48 4.71 -4.25 27.83
N ALA A 49 5.05 -3.93 26.58
CA ALA A 49 6.13 -3.00 26.27
C ALA A 49 5.86 -1.58 26.82
N LEU A 50 4.61 -1.12 26.72
CA LEU A 50 4.16 0.17 27.27
C LEU A 50 4.19 0.18 28.81
N ASP A 51 3.77 -0.90 29.46
CA ASP A 51 3.87 -1.05 30.92
C ASP A 51 5.34 -1.02 31.38
N GLN A 52 6.24 -1.67 30.65
CA GLN A 52 7.68 -1.60 30.95
C GLN A 52 8.25 -0.20 30.70
N TYR A 53 7.73 0.52 29.69
CA TYR A 53 8.16 1.89 29.39
C TYR A 53 7.76 2.84 30.53
N THR A 54 6.55 2.73 31.05
CA THR A 54 6.09 3.54 32.20
C THR A 54 6.84 3.18 33.48
N GLY A 55 7.23 1.91 33.64
CA GLY A 55 8.10 1.45 34.73
C GLY A 55 9.60 1.72 34.53
N GLU A 56 9.99 2.46 33.49
CA GLU A 56 11.39 2.78 33.14
C GLU A 56 12.32 1.56 32.93
N LYS A 57 11.75 0.41 32.55
CA LYS A 57 12.51 -0.81 32.24
C LYS A 57 12.87 -0.84 30.76
N TRP A 58 13.88 -0.04 30.40
CA TRP A 58 14.20 0.28 29.01
C TRP A 58 14.58 -0.92 28.13
N LYS A 59 15.29 -1.91 28.68
CA LYS A 59 15.71 -3.09 27.92
C LYS A 59 14.50 -3.94 27.53
N GLU A 60 13.62 -4.18 28.49
CA GLU A 60 12.39 -4.96 28.32
C GLU A 60 11.40 -4.22 27.40
N THR A 61 11.31 -2.89 27.49
CA THR A 61 10.56 -2.10 26.51
C THR A 61 11.09 -2.32 25.11
N VAL A 62 12.40 -2.19 24.89
CA VAL A 62 13.01 -2.39 23.57
C VAL A 62 12.68 -3.78 23.04
N GLU A 63 12.87 -4.82 23.84
CA GLU A 63 12.63 -6.21 23.45
C GLU A 63 11.18 -6.43 22.98
N TYR A 64 10.21 -6.08 23.82
CA TYR A 64 8.80 -6.35 23.51
C TYR A 64 8.24 -5.42 22.42
N MET A 65 8.79 -4.20 22.29
CA MET A 65 8.40 -3.27 21.23
C MET A 65 8.98 -3.67 19.87
N GLU A 66 10.19 -4.22 19.82
CA GLU A 66 10.72 -4.83 18.59
C GLU A 66 9.93 -6.11 18.22
N VAL A 67 9.55 -6.94 19.21
CA VAL A 67 8.70 -8.13 18.99
C VAL A 67 7.32 -7.72 18.47
N SER A 68 6.67 -6.71 19.05
CA SER A 68 5.36 -6.24 18.61
C SER A 68 5.41 -5.74 17.16
N LEU A 69 6.45 -5.01 16.76
CA LEU A 69 6.67 -4.60 15.37
C LEU A 69 6.82 -5.79 14.41
N ARG A 70 7.46 -6.89 14.83
CA ARG A 70 7.56 -8.12 14.03
C ARG A 70 6.22 -8.85 13.94
N LEU A 71 5.46 -8.91 15.04
CA LEU A 71 4.12 -9.53 15.09
C LEU A 71 3.11 -8.76 14.23
N TYR A 72 3.17 -7.43 14.22
CA TYR A 72 2.34 -6.59 13.37
C TYR A 72 2.61 -6.88 11.88
N ARG A 73 3.88 -6.89 11.45
CA ARG A 73 4.23 -7.27 10.07
C ARG A 73 3.78 -8.70 9.74
N LEU A 74 3.98 -9.65 10.67
CA LEU A 74 3.58 -11.04 10.48
C LEU A 74 2.09 -11.14 10.17
N LEU A 75 1.26 -10.38 10.89
CA LEU A 75 -0.18 -10.30 10.66
C LEU A 75 -0.48 -9.70 9.28
N ARG A 76 0.07 -8.53 8.96
CA ARG A 76 -0.16 -7.83 7.68
C ARG A 76 0.24 -8.69 6.47
N ASP A 77 1.41 -9.31 6.52
CA ASP A 77 1.91 -10.18 5.44
C ASP A 77 1.02 -11.42 5.28
N SER A 78 0.56 -11.99 6.40
CA SER A 78 -0.34 -13.15 6.39
C SER A 78 -1.73 -12.80 5.82
N GLU A 79 -2.24 -11.60 6.12
CA GLU A 79 -3.47 -11.07 5.54
C GLU A 79 -3.34 -10.86 4.03
N ALA A 80 -2.30 -10.13 3.60
CA ALA A 80 -2.01 -9.90 2.18
C ALA A 80 -1.90 -11.23 1.42
N PHE A 81 -1.12 -12.18 1.94
CA PHE A 81 -0.92 -13.48 1.33
C PHE A 81 -2.23 -14.24 1.11
N CYS A 82 -3.09 -14.32 2.13
CA CYS A 82 -4.36 -15.02 1.99
C CYS A 82 -5.34 -14.28 1.08
N ASN A 83 -5.46 -12.96 1.20
CA ASN A 83 -6.38 -12.16 0.40
C ASN A 83 -6.02 -12.14 -1.08
N LEU A 84 -4.72 -12.10 -1.43
CA LEU A 84 -4.24 -12.23 -2.81
C LEU A 84 -4.52 -13.62 -3.39
N ASN A 85 -4.18 -14.69 -2.67
CA ASN A 85 -4.37 -16.06 -3.17
C ASN A 85 -5.84 -16.47 -3.31
N CYS A 86 -6.74 -15.83 -2.55
CA CYS A 86 -8.18 -16.06 -2.64
C CYS A 86 -8.91 -15.04 -3.53
N SER A 87 -8.22 -14.06 -4.12
CA SER A 87 -8.85 -12.94 -4.84
C SER A 87 -9.64 -13.35 -6.09
N SER A 88 -9.17 -14.37 -6.81
CA SER A 88 -9.78 -14.88 -8.05
C SER A 88 -10.75 -16.05 -7.83
N VAL A 89 -10.92 -16.52 -6.58
CA VAL A 89 -11.80 -17.64 -6.27
C VAL A 89 -13.26 -17.24 -6.52
N ARG A 90 -13.96 -18.07 -7.30
CA ARG A 90 -15.36 -17.90 -7.69
C ARG A 90 -16.14 -19.20 -7.51
N LEU A 91 -17.47 -19.13 -7.54
CA LEU A 91 -18.31 -20.31 -7.62
C LEU A 91 -17.99 -21.11 -8.89
N GLU A 92 -18.09 -22.44 -8.82
CA GLU A 92 -17.82 -23.33 -9.96
C GLU A 92 -18.91 -23.20 -11.04
N ASP A 93 -20.18 -23.08 -10.64
CA ASP A 93 -21.34 -22.95 -11.54
C ASP A 93 -21.94 -21.53 -11.50
N GLU A 94 -21.14 -20.48 -11.70
CA GLU A 94 -21.65 -19.09 -11.68
C GLU A 94 -22.79 -18.87 -12.68
N GLU A 95 -22.76 -19.53 -13.84
CA GLU A 95 -23.78 -19.43 -14.90
C GLU A 95 -25.17 -19.85 -14.44
N ARG A 96 -25.26 -20.81 -13.51
CA ARG A 96 -26.54 -21.25 -12.94
C ARG A 96 -27.29 -20.11 -12.23
N PHE A 97 -26.56 -19.11 -11.75
CA PHE A 97 -27.11 -17.95 -11.05
C PHE A 97 -27.25 -16.72 -11.96
N GLN A 98 -27.20 -16.87 -13.29
CA GLN A 98 -27.29 -15.75 -14.21
C GLN A 98 -28.60 -14.96 -14.06
N GLU A 99 -29.72 -15.65 -13.79
CA GLU A 99 -31.03 -15.03 -13.53
C GLU A 99 -31.18 -14.49 -12.09
N PHE A 100 -30.19 -14.75 -11.22
CA PHE A 100 -30.23 -14.39 -9.79
C PHE A 100 -28.94 -13.64 -9.38
N PRO A 101 -28.80 -12.35 -9.76
CA PRO A 101 -27.56 -11.59 -9.53
C PRO A 101 -27.13 -11.52 -8.06
N GLU A 102 -28.09 -11.39 -7.14
CA GLU A 102 -27.82 -11.36 -5.69
C GLU A 102 -27.20 -12.68 -5.21
N LEU A 103 -27.80 -13.82 -5.57
CA LEU A 103 -27.28 -15.14 -5.21
C LEU A 103 -25.89 -15.38 -5.82
N ARG A 104 -25.65 -14.91 -7.05
CA ARG A 104 -24.34 -14.97 -7.69
C ARG A 104 -23.31 -14.16 -6.92
N ALA A 105 -23.62 -12.91 -6.57
CA ALA A 105 -22.71 -12.00 -5.87
C ALA A 105 -22.35 -12.53 -4.48
N PHE A 106 -23.35 -12.84 -3.64
CA PHE A 106 -23.10 -13.36 -2.29
C PHE A 106 -22.55 -14.78 -2.29
N GLY A 107 -22.89 -15.59 -3.30
CA GLY A 107 -22.26 -16.89 -3.53
C GLY A 107 -20.74 -16.79 -3.72
N ASN A 108 -20.28 -15.81 -4.49
CA ASN A 108 -18.87 -15.52 -4.66
C ASN A 108 -18.21 -15.01 -3.37
N VAL A 109 -18.91 -14.17 -2.59
CA VAL A 109 -18.44 -13.75 -1.26
C VAL A 109 -18.25 -14.97 -0.34
N MET A 110 -19.22 -15.89 -0.29
CA MET A 110 -19.12 -17.11 0.52
C MET A 110 -17.97 -18.01 0.08
N LYS A 111 -17.76 -18.20 -1.24
CA LYS A 111 -16.65 -19.01 -1.75
C LYS A 111 -15.29 -18.37 -1.41
N ARG A 112 -15.15 -17.06 -1.55
CA ARG A 112 -13.93 -16.34 -1.14
C ARG A 112 -13.70 -16.44 0.37
N ALA A 113 -14.74 -16.28 1.18
CA ALA A 113 -14.67 -16.45 2.64
C ALA A 113 -14.24 -17.87 3.04
N GLN A 114 -14.73 -18.90 2.35
CA GLN A 114 -14.30 -20.29 2.55
C GLN A 114 -12.80 -20.47 2.26
N CYS A 115 -12.31 -19.91 1.15
CA CYS A 115 -10.88 -19.92 0.82
C CYS A 115 -10.04 -19.24 1.91
N LEU A 116 -10.46 -18.05 2.35
CA LEU A 116 -9.78 -17.29 3.39
C LEU A 116 -9.73 -18.04 4.71
N LYS A 117 -10.86 -18.65 5.12
CA LYS A 117 -10.92 -19.47 6.34
C LYS A 117 -9.88 -20.58 6.31
N ARG A 118 -9.77 -21.31 5.19
CA ARG A 118 -8.78 -22.39 5.02
C ARG A 118 -7.35 -21.86 5.00
N CYS A 119 -7.09 -20.74 4.32
CA CYS A 119 -5.76 -20.14 4.25
C CYS A 119 -5.29 -19.67 5.62
N LYS A 120 -6.13 -18.92 6.34
CA LYS A 120 -5.80 -18.35 7.65
C LYS A 120 -5.52 -19.43 8.71
N GLN A 121 -6.25 -20.55 8.70
CA GLN A 121 -5.99 -21.70 9.58
C GLN A 121 -4.57 -22.26 9.47
N GLY A 122 -3.91 -22.10 8.31
CA GLY A 122 -2.57 -22.61 8.07
C GLY A 122 -1.44 -21.74 8.60
N LEU A 123 -1.70 -20.48 8.99
CA LEU A 123 -0.64 -19.50 9.26
C LEU A 123 -0.50 -19.18 10.77
N PRO A 124 0.73 -19.00 11.29
CA PRO A 124 0.97 -18.73 12.71
C PRO A 124 0.28 -17.46 13.23
N ALA A 125 0.18 -16.42 12.40
CA ALA A 125 -0.42 -15.13 12.76
C ALA A 125 -1.86 -15.28 13.30
N PHE A 126 -2.66 -16.15 12.69
CA PHE A 126 -4.07 -16.33 13.02
C PHE A 126 -4.31 -17.40 14.09
N ARG A 127 -3.25 -17.94 14.71
CA ARG A 127 -3.35 -18.76 15.93
C ARG A 127 -3.44 -17.91 17.19
N GLN A 128 -3.11 -16.62 17.08
CA GLN A 128 -3.16 -15.66 18.17
C GLN A 128 -4.48 -14.88 18.12
N SER A 129 -4.86 -14.23 19.24
CA SER A 129 -5.97 -13.29 19.24
C SER A 129 -5.66 -12.09 18.35
N LEU A 130 -6.64 -11.66 17.57
CA LEU A 130 -6.51 -10.48 16.72
C LEU A 130 -6.41 -9.21 17.59
N PRO A 131 -5.56 -8.24 17.20
CA PRO A 131 -5.45 -6.97 17.90
C PRO A 131 -6.69 -6.10 17.70
N SER A 132 -6.92 -5.17 18.63
CA SER A 132 -7.89 -4.09 18.48
C SER A 132 -7.58 -3.16 17.29
N THR A 133 -8.61 -2.49 16.77
CA THR A 133 -8.47 -1.48 15.71
C THR A 133 -7.52 -0.35 16.14
N ASP A 134 -7.62 0.10 17.39
CA ASP A 134 -6.75 1.15 17.94
C ASP A 134 -5.28 0.73 17.92
N THR A 135 -4.99 -0.52 18.28
CA THR A 135 -3.62 -1.06 18.18
C THR A 135 -3.14 -1.04 16.73
N MET A 136 -3.96 -1.46 15.78
CA MET A 136 -3.58 -1.44 14.37
C MET A 136 -3.30 -0.01 13.88
N ASP A 137 -4.15 0.95 14.26
CA ASP A 137 -4.00 2.36 13.88
C ASP A 137 -2.72 2.98 14.46
N GLU A 138 -2.32 2.63 15.69
CA GLU A 138 -1.05 3.08 16.28
C GLU A 138 0.18 2.56 15.50
N PHE A 139 0.14 1.31 15.05
CA PHE A 139 1.22 0.75 14.23
C PHE A 139 1.25 1.36 12.82
N ASP A 140 0.08 1.55 12.20
CA ASP A 140 -0.06 2.24 10.91
C ASP A 140 0.49 3.68 10.98
N ARG A 141 0.34 4.34 12.14
CA ARG A 141 0.89 5.67 12.44
C ARG A 141 2.34 5.66 12.94
N ARG A 142 2.99 4.51 13.02
CA ARG A 142 4.38 4.36 13.50
C ARG A 142 4.57 4.81 14.97
N GLU A 143 3.53 4.81 15.81
CA GLU A 143 3.63 5.16 17.23
C GLU A 143 4.65 4.34 18.03
N PRO A 144 4.83 3.01 17.80
CA PRO A 144 5.88 2.24 18.49
C PRO A 144 7.28 2.85 18.40
N TYR A 145 7.59 3.56 17.31
CA TYR A 145 8.89 4.21 17.11
C TYR A 145 9.13 5.39 18.06
N LYS A 146 8.08 6.08 18.50
CA LYS A 146 8.15 7.14 19.51
C LYS A 146 8.70 6.60 20.83
N TYR A 147 8.18 5.46 21.27
CA TYR A 147 8.61 4.79 22.50
C TYR A 147 9.99 4.14 22.33
N LEU A 148 10.24 3.45 21.21
CA LEU A 148 11.54 2.85 20.91
C LEU A 148 12.66 3.87 20.91
N GLN A 149 12.44 5.03 20.30
CA GLN A 149 13.43 6.10 20.25
C GLN A 149 13.95 6.43 21.64
N TYR A 150 13.06 6.64 22.62
CA TYR A 150 13.46 7.02 23.96
C TYR A 150 14.06 5.85 24.74
N ALA A 151 13.49 4.65 24.61
CA ALA A 151 14.02 3.44 25.26
C ALA A 151 15.43 3.09 24.76
N TYR A 152 15.71 3.25 23.46
CA TYR A 152 17.05 3.10 22.90
C TYR A 152 18.03 4.13 23.43
N PHE A 153 17.61 5.39 23.50
CA PHE A 153 18.44 6.47 24.05
C PHE A 153 18.82 6.18 25.50
N LYS A 154 17.85 5.79 26.33
CA LYS A 154 18.07 5.41 27.73
C LYS A 154 18.92 4.14 27.90
N SER A 155 18.89 3.25 26.91
CA SER A 155 19.72 2.04 26.85
C SER A 155 21.10 2.27 26.22
N ASN A 156 21.51 3.53 26.01
CA ASN A 156 22.78 3.92 25.38
C ASN A 156 22.97 3.36 23.96
N ASN A 157 21.89 3.18 23.21
CA ASN A 157 21.91 2.77 21.80
C ASN A 157 21.50 3.95 20.90
N LEU A 158 22.41 4.91 20.76
CA LEU A 158 22.15 6.14 20.01
C LEU A 158 21.78 5.84 18.55
N ALA A 159 22.49 4.92 17.88
CA ALA A 159 22.23 4.58 16.49
C ALA A 159 20.77 4.16 16.24
N LYS A 160 20.25 3.23 17.05
CA LYS A 160 18.84 2.81 16.92
C LYS A 160 17.85 3.89 17.37
N ALA A 161 18.20 4.70 18.38
CA ALA A 161 17.38 5.82 18.82
C ALA A 161 17.16 6.83 17.69
N VAL A 162 18.24 7.17 16.98
CA VAL A 162 18.23 8.08 15.83
C VAL A 162 17.37 7.53 14.69
N SER A 163 17.55 6.25 14.31
CA SER A 163 16.74 5.64 13.27
C SER A 163 15.25 5.58 13.64
N ALA A 164 14.91 5.27 14.89
CA ALA A 164 13.53 5.26 15.36
C ALA A 164 12.90 6.67 15.35
N ALA A 165 13.65 7.68 15.78
CA ALA A 165 13.23 9.09 15.71
C ALA A 165 12.94 9.51 14.26
N HIS A 166 13.85 9.17 13.34
CA HIS A 166 13.70 9.47 11.92
C HIS A 166 12.47 8.78 11.35
N THR A 167 12.30 7.49 11.61
CA THR A 167 11.15 6.67 11.17
C THR A 167 9.81 7.25 11.61
N PHE A 168 9.72 7.74 12.85
CA PHE A 168 8.51 8.38 13.39
C PHE A 168 8.22 9.73 12.70
N LEU A 169 9.23 10.60 12.56
CA LEU A 169 9.07 11.93 11.97
C LEU A 169 8.60 11.91 10.51
N LEU A 170 8.82 10.82 9.77
CA LEU A 170 8.31 10.69 8.40
C LEU A 170 6.78 10.67 8.32
N LYS A 171 6.08 10.16 9.33
CA LYS A 171 4.61 10.25 9.43
C LYS A 171 4.13 11.41 10.30
N HIS A 172 4.99 11.94 11.17
CA HIS A 172 4.67 13.02 12.10
C HIS A 172 5.64 14.20 11.95
N PRO A 173 5.69 14.85 10.78
CA PRO A 173 6.69 15.89 10.51
C PRO A 173 6.58 17.09 11.44
N ASN A 174 5.42 17.31 12.05
CA ASN A 174 5.11 18.44 12.92
C ASN A 174 5.17 18.10 14.43
N ASP A 175 5.63 16.91 14.83
CA ASP A 175 5.74 16.55 16.25
C ASP A 175 6.90 17.33 16.91
N GLU A 176 6.55 18.36 17.69
CA GLU A 176 7.54 19.28 18.30
C GLU A 176 8.54 18.57 19.22
N MET A 177 8.09 17.55 19.95
CA MET A 177 8.94 16.83 20.90
C MET A 177 10.00 16.01 20.16
N MET A 178 9.58 15.27 19.14
CA MET A 178 10.48 14.46 18.34
C MET A 178 11.41 15.34 17.48
N GLN A 179 10.95 16.49 16.98
CA GLN A 179 11.81 17.47 16.32
C GLN A 179 12.95 17.95 17.23
N LYS A 180 12.65 18.26 18.50
CA LYS A 180 13.67 18.65 19.50
C LYS A 180 14.65 17.51 19.77
N ASN A 181 14.15 16.28 19.93
CA ASN A 181 15.00 15.09 20.11
C ASN A 181 15.93 14.88 18.91
N MET A 182 15.39 15.01 17.70
CA MET A 182 16.15 14.88 16.46
C MET A 182 17.18 16.01 16.28
N ALA A 183 16.85 17.24 16.68
CA ALA A 183 17.81 18.36 16.68
C ALA A 183 18.98 18.09 17.64
N TYR A 184 18.70 17.53 18.82
CA TYR A 184 19.74 17.07 19.73
C TYR A 184 20.60 15.97 19.10
N TYR A 185 20.00 14.95 18.47
CA TYR A 185 20.74 13.90 17.79
C TYR A 185 21.64 14.42 16.67
N LYS A 186 21.16 15.36 15.85
CA LYS A 186 21.94 16.03 14.81
C LYS A 186 23.16 16.76 15.36
N SER A 187 23.13 17.21 16.62
CA SER A 187 24.28 17.86 17.25
C SER A 187 25.41 16.89 17.65
N LEU A 188 25.14 15.58 17.64
CA LEU A 188 26.10 14.55 18.02
C LEU A 188 26.95 14.11 16.81
N PRO A 189 28.29 14.03 16.94
CA PRO A 189 29.15 13.57 15.87
C PRO A 189 28.77 12.18 15.34
N GLY A 190 28.63 12.05 14.02
CA GLY A 190 28.33 10.77 13.35
C GLY A 190 26.86 10.33 13.38
N ALA A 191 25.95 11.08 14.01
CA ALA A 191 24.54 10.70 14.08
C ALA A 191 23.85 10.63 12.71
N GLU A 192 24.30 11.43 11.74
CA GLU A 192 23.73 11.49 10.39
C GLU A 192 23.79 10.13 9.65
N GLU A 193 24.78 9.27 9.96
CA GLU A 193 24.90 7.93 9.37
C GLU A 193 23.74 6.99 9.77
N HIS A 194 22.98 7.38 10.79
CA HIS A 194 21.85 6.63 11.34
C HIS A 194 20.49 7.22 10.94
N PHE A 195 20.43 8.21 10.04
CA PHE A 195 19.16 8.74 9.52
C PHE A 195 18.56 7.78 8.48
N LYS A 196 18.02 6.67 8.98
CA LYS A 196 17.46 5.59 8.17
C LYS A 196 16.02 5.34 8.59
N ASP A 197 15.11 5.26 7.61
CA ASP A 197 13.75 4.79 7.86
C ASP A 197 13.79 3.27 8.06
N LEU A 198 13.33 2.82 9.23
CA LEU A 198 13.23 1.42 9.61
C LEU A 198 12.06 0.69 8.94
N GLU A 199 11.20 1.40 8.23
CA GLU A 199 10.08 0.88 7.44
C GLU A 199 10.28 1.02 5.92
N THR A 200 11.48 1.45 5.48
CA THR A 200 11.81 1.62 4.05
C THR A 200 11.45 0.36 3.25
N LYS A 201 10.68 0.53 2.17
CA LYS A 201 10.37 -0.55 1.23
C LYS A 201 11.43 -0.70 0.13
N SER A 202 11.48 -1.88 -0.49
CA SER A 202 12.48 -2.20 -1.52
C SER A 202 12.46 -1.23 -2.71
N TYR A 203 11.25 -0.85 -3.17
CA TYR A 203 11.09 0.08 -4.30
C TYR A 203 11.63 1.48 -3.99
N GLU A 204 11.61 1.93 -2.73
CA GLU A 204 12.08 3.27 -2.36
C GLU A 204 13.60 3.38 -2.56
N THR A 205 14.33 2.34 -2.17
CA THR A 205 15.79 2.28 -2.36
C THR A 205 16.14 2.24 -3.85
N LEU A 206 15.40 1.44 -4.63
CA LEU A 206 15.56 1.37 -6.09
C LEU A 206 15.24 2.71 -6.75
N PHE A 207 14.16 3.37 -6.34
CA PHE A 207 13.76 4.69 -6.82
C PHE A 207 14.86 5.73 -6.56
N VAL A 208 15.35 5.84 -5.32
CA VAL A 208 16.42 6.78 -4.98
C VAL A 208 17.70 6.49 -5.77
N ARG A 209 18.06 5.22 -5.96
CA ARG A 209 19.22 4.83 -6.77
C ARG A 209 19.04 5.21 -8.24
N ALA A 210 17.84 4.98 -8.81
CA ALA A 210 17.49 5.35 -10.16
C ALA A 210 17.57 6.88 -10.39
N VAL A 211 17.01 7.68 -9.48
CA VAL A 211 17.06 9.15 -9.55
C VAL A 211 18.49 9.67 -9.44
N ARG A 212 19.33 9.08 -8.57
CA ARG A 212 20.76 9.43 -8.50
C ARG A 212 21.50 9.09 -9.80
N ALA A 213 21.21 7.94 -10.40
CA ALA A 213 21.79 7.54 -11.67
C ALA A 213 21.35 8.46 -12.83
N TYR A 214 20.07 8.84 -12.85
CA TYR A 214 19.51 9.82 -13.78
C TYR A 214 20.26 11.16 -13.70
N ASN A 215 20.39 11.72 -12.49
CA ASN A 215 21.08 12.99 -12.26
C ASN A 215 22.59 12.93 -12.55
N GLY A 216 23.17 11.74 -12.59
CA GLY A 216 24.56 11.50 -12.97
C GLY A 216 24.73 11.07 -14.44
N ASP A 217 23.72 11.27 -15.29
CA ASP A 217 23.69 10.88 -16.71
C ASP A 217 23.91 9.38 -16.98
N ASN A 218 23.80 8.53 -15.97
CA ASN A 218 23.84 7.08 -16.11
C ASN A 218 22.43 6.55 -16.38
N PHE A 219 21.91 6.84 -17.58
CA PHE A 219 20.56 6.48 -17.98
C PHE A 219 20.32 4.97 -18.00
N ARG A 220 21.35 4.15 -18.27
CA ARG A 220 21.21 2.69 -18.27
C ARG A 220 20.88 2.15 -16.88
N THR A 221 21.60 2.60 -15.85
CA THR A 221 21.30 2.24 -14.46
C THR A 221 19.99 2.86 -13.99
N SER A 222 19.69 4.10 -14.41
CA SER A 222 18.39 4.73 -14.12
C SER A 222 17.23 3.87 -14.63
N VAL A 223 17.26 3.42 -15.88
CA VAL A 223 16.24 2.54 -16.45
C VAL A 223 16.14 1.24 -15.67
N SER A 224 17.26 0.54 -15.47
CA SER A 224 17.22 -0.78 -14.80
C SER A 224 16.64 -0.70 -13.39
N ASP A 225 16.98 0.35 -12.63
CA ASP A 225 16.53 0.50 -11.26
C ASP A 225 15.09 1.02 -11.18
N MET A 226 14.70 1.93 -12.07
CA MET A 226 13.35 2.50 -12.09
C MET A 226 12.31 1.48 -12.54
N GLU A 227 12.63 0.62 -13.53
CA GLU A 227 11.75 -0.48 -13.94
C GLU A 227 11.52 -1.47 -12.79
N LEU A 228 12.59 -1.78 -12.02
CA LEU A 228 12.47 -2.62 -10.82
C LEU A 228 11.65 -1.92 -9.73
N ALA A 229 11.88 -0.62 -9.51
CA ALA A 229 11.14 0.16 -8.52
C ALA A 229 9.64 0.19 -8.85
N LEU A 230 9.27 0.46 -10.11
CA LEU A 230 7.89 0.52 -10.57
C LEU A 230 7.17 -0.82 -10.37
N ARG A 231 7.81 -1.93 -10.78
CA ARG A 231 7.27 -3.27 -10.59
C ARG A 231 7.09 -3.62 -9.10
N ASP A 232 8.11 -3.34 -8.29
CA ASP A 232 8.08 -3.63 -6.86
C ASP A 232 7.03 -2.75 -6.13
N PHE A 233 6.85 -1.49 -6.55
CA PHE A 233 5.81 -0.61 -6.04
C PHE A 233 4.42 -1.19 -6.30
N PHE A 234 4.10 -1.58 -7.55
CA PHE A 234 2.78 -2.15 -7.86
C PHE A 234 2.50 -3.44 -7.08
N LYS A 235 3.52 -4.28 -6.88
CA LYS A 235 3.40 -5.46 -6.03
C LYS A 235 3.04 -5.09 -4.59
N ILE A 236 3.76 -4.15 -3.98
CA ILE A 236 3.53 -3.73 -2.59
C ILE A 236 2.19 -2.98 -2.46
N TYR A 237 1.78 -2.26 -3.49
CA TYR A 237 0.45 -1.66 -3.57
C TYR A 237 -0.67 -2.73 -3.56
N ASP A 238 -0.54 -3.78 -4.38
CA ASP A 238 -1.47 -4.91 -4.39
C ASP A 238 -1.52 -5.62 -3.01
N GLU A 239 -0.37 -5.77 -2.33
CA GLU A 239 -0.29 -6.30 -0.97
C GLU A 239 -1.00 -5.39 0.05
N CYS A 240 -0.86 -4.07 -0.05
CA CYS A 240 -1.57 -3.11 0.79
C CYS A 240 -3.09 -3.20 0.62
N LEU A 241 -3.57 -3.27 -0.62
CA LEU A 241 -5.00 -3.44 -0.92
C LEU A 241 -5.54 -4.74 -0.33
N ALA A 242 -4.79 -5.83 -0.47
CA ALA A 242 -5.17 -7.13 0.06
C ALA A 242 -5.17 -7.15 1.59
N ALA A 243 -4.21 -6.49 2.24
CA ALA A 243 -4.17 -6.39 3.69
C ALA A 243 -5.25 -5.44 4.26
N SER A 244 -5.90 -4.62 3.44
CA SER A 244 -6.97 -3.71 3.90
C SER A 244 -8.28 -4.43 4.27
N GLU A 245 -8.45 -5.69 3.87
CA GLU A 245 -9.65 -6.51 4.09
C GLU A 245 -9.60 -7.28 5.44
N GLY A 246 -9.08 -6.62 6.47
CA GLY A 246 -8.93 -7.18 7.82
C GLY A 246 -10.26 -7.32 8.59
N PRO A 247 -10.21 -7.88 9.81
CA PRO A 247 -11.38 -7.98 10.70
C PRO A 247 -11.94 -6.60 11.07
N ARG A 248 -13.23 -6.56 11.43
CA ARG A 248 -13.95 -5.36 11.89
C ARG A 248 -14.72 -5.65 13.18
N ASP A 249 -14.78 -4.67 14.07
CA ASP A 249 -15.70 -4.66 15.21
C ASP A 249 -17.12 -4.28 14.75
N ILE A 250 -18.10 -5.15 14.99
CA ILE A 250 -19.51 -4.82 14.73
C ILE A 250 -20.03 -3.97 15.90
N ARG A 251 -20.14 -2.65 15.69
CA ARG A 251 -20.55 -1.69 16.74
C ARG A 251 -22.02 -1.29 16.67
N ASP A 252 -22.63 -1.34 15.48
CA ASP A 252 -23.98 -0.82 15.24
C ASP A 252 -24.99 -1.94 14.91
N PHE A 253 -26.26 -1.69 15.23
CA PHE A 253 -27.38 -2.52 14.80
C PHE A 253 -28.01 -1.89 13.54
N LYS A 254 -27.68 -2.45 12.37
CA LYS A 254 -28.11 -1.96 11.06
C LYS A 254 -28.75 -3.09 10.24
N ASP A 255 -29.64 -2.71 9.32
CA ASP A 255 -30.20 -3.65 8.34
C ASP A 255 -29.10 -4.25 7.44
N PHE A 256 -29.43 -5.36 6.79
CA PHE A 256 -28.47 -6.20 6.07
C PHE A 256 -27.59 -5.43 5.06
N TYR A 257 -28.20 -4.70 4.12
CA TYR A 257 -27.47 -3.98 3.07
C TYR A 257 -26.67 -2.77 3.60
N PRO A 258 -27.23 -1.90 4.45
CA PRO A 258 -26.45 -0.85 5.10
C PRO A 258 -25.25 -1.38 5.88
N SER A 259 -25.40 -2.49 6.62
CA SER A 259 -24.30 -3.13 7.36
C SER A 259 -23.16 -3.61 6.45
N ILE A 260 -23.50 -4.19 5.28
CA ILE A 260 -22.52 -4.60 4.28
C ILE A 260 -21.83 -3.38 3.64
N ALA A 261 -22.62 -2.35 3.29
CA ALA A 261 -22.11 -1.13 2.67
C ALA A 261 -21.11 -0.45 3.61
N ASP A 262 -21.46 -0.24 4.88
CA ASP A 262 -20.57 0.36 5.88
C ASP A 262 -19.26 -0.41 6.03
N HIS A 263 -19.34 -1.73 6.12
CA HIS A 263 -18.12 -2.53 6.21
C HIS A 263 -17.25 -2.37 4.97
N TYR A 264 -17.84 -2.36 3.77
CA TYR A 264 -17.09 -2.16 2.54
C TYR A 264 -16.53 -0.74 2.43
N ILE A 265 -17.25 0.28 2.91
CA ILE A 265 -16.78 1.67 2.97
C ILE A 265 -15.53 1.78 3.85
N GLU A 266 -15.50 1.16 5.03
CA GLU A 266 -14.32 1.14 5.90
C GLU A 266 -13.12 0.48 5.23
N VAL A 267 -13.34 -0.65 4.54
CA VAL A 267 -12.30 -1.32 3.75
C VAL A 267 -11.83 -0.42 2.61
N LEU A 268 -12.75 0.25 1.92
CA LEU A 268 -12.46 1.13 0.80
C LEU A 268 -11.66 2.37 1.24
N GLN A 269 -12.00 2.97 2.38
CA GLN A 269 -11.25 4.06 3.01
C GLN A 269 -9.80 3.66 3.32
N LYS A 270 -9.54 2.39 3.66
CA LYS A 270 -8.17 1.88 3.82
C LYS A 270 -7.49 1.70 2.45
N LYS A 271 -8.19 1.11 1.48
CA LYS A 271 -7.66 0.87 0.12
C LYS A 271 -7.24 2.16 -0.60
N VAL A 272 -8.04 3.22 -0.55
CA VAL A 272 -7.70 4.49 -1.22
C VAL A 272 -6.50 5.20 -0.59
N ARG A 273 -6.17 4.89 0.67
CA ARG A 273 -4.99 5.43 1.36
C ARG A 273 -3.68 4.72 0.99
N CYS A 274 -3.74 3.53 0.39
CA CYS A 274 -2.55 2.74 0.07
C CYS A 274 -1.54 3.53 -0.78
N GLU A 275 -1.98 4.34 -1.75
CA GLU A 275 -1.06 5.15 -2.55
C GLU A 275 -0.33 6.19 -1.70
N SER A 276 -1.07 6.95 -0.88
CA SER A 276 -0.46 7.99 -0.03
C SER A 276 0.41 7.39 1.08
N ASP A 277 0.02 6.25 1.65
CA ASP A 277 0.80 5.56 2.68
C ASP A 277 2.09 4.92 2.13
N LEU A 278 2.13 4.61 0.84
CA LEU A 278 3.30 4.07 0.13
C LEU A 278 4.06 5.14 -0.66
N THR A 279 3.68 6.41 -0.59
CA THR A 279 4.44 7.46 -1.26
C THR A 279 5.69 7.78 -0.43
N PRO A 280 6.91 7.67 -1.00
CA PRO A 280 8.12 7.89 -0.25
C PRO A 280 8.33 9.37 0.12
N VAL A 281 9.06 9.58 1.21
CA VAL A 281 9.56 10.90 1.62
C VAL A 281 11.07 10.94 1.34
N VAL A 282 11.48 11.73 0.36
CA VAL A 282 12.88 11.85 -0.06
C VAL A 282 13.40 13.23 0.31
N GLY A 283 14.49 13.27 1.10
CA GLY A 283 15.08 14.54 1.53
C GLY A 283 14.16 15.42 2.39
N GLY A 284 13.14 14.82 3.03
CA GLY A 284 12.15 15.53 3.84
C GLY A 284 10.89 15.97 3.08
N PHE A 285 10.77 15.65 1.79
CA PHE A 285 9.61 16.01 0.97
C PHE A 285 8.92 14.76 0.43
N VAL A 286 7.59 14.75 0.50
CA VAL A 286 6.75 13.71 -0.13
C VAL A 286 6.93 13.80 -1.64
N VAL A 287 7.16 12.67 -2.31
CA VAL A 287 7.27 12.65 -3.78
C VAL A 287 5.88 12.76 -4.40
N GLU A 288 5.53 13.94 -4.90
CA GLU A 288 4.24 14.17 -5.54
C GLU A 288 4.06 13.30 -6.79
N LYS A 289 2.81 12.85 -7.02
CA LYS A 289 2.39 12.04 -8.17
C LYS A 289 3.37 10.88 -8.43
N PHE A 290 3.64 10.09 -7.39
CA PHE A 290 4.78 9.16 -7.36
C PHE A 290 4.87 8.22 -8.58
N VAL A 291 3.75 7.62 -9.00
CA VAL A 291 3.70 6.75 -10.18
C VAL A 291 3.99 7.51 -11.47
N ALA A 292 3.41 8.70 -11.63
CA ALA A 292 3.70 9.59 -12.76
C ALA A 292 5.20 9.93 -12.80
N THR A 293 5.76 10.32 -11.65
CA THR A 293 7.18 10.65 -11.51
C THR A 293 8.09 9.50 -11.97
N MET A 294 7.78 8.23 -11.63
CA MET A 294 8.52 7.08 -12.13
C MET A 294 8.47 6.96 -13.68
N TYR A 295 7.29 7.15 -14.28
CA TYR A 295 7.14 7.14 -15.73
C TYR A 295 7.86 8.30 -16.42
N HIS A 296 7.91 9.49 -15.80
CA HIS A 296 8.69 10.62 -16.30
C HIS A 296 10.18 10.29 -16.38
N TYR A 297 10.75 9.74 -15.30
CA TYR A 297 12.16 9.31 -15.29
C TYR A 297 12.44 8.22 -16.34
N LEU A 298 11.56 7.23 -16.46
CA LEU A 298 11.70 6.18 -17.48
C LEU A 298 11.64 6.75 -18.90
N GLN A 299 10.64 7.58 -19.20
CA GLN A 299 10.45 8.20 -20.51
C GLN A 299 11.71 8.93 -20.96
N PHE A 300 12.27 9.79 -20.10
CA PHE A 300 13.45 10.57 -20.45
C PHE A 300 14.70 9.70 -20.54
N ALA A 301 14.89 8.76 -19.62
CA ALA A 301 16.06 7.88 -19.64
C ALA A 301 16.08 6.98 -20.88
N TYR A 302 14.94 6.41 -21.29
CA TYR A 302 14.80 5.67 -22.54
C TYR A 302 15.06 6.54 -23.77
N TYR A 303 14.53 7.77 -23.78
CA TYR A 303 14.81 8.73 -24.86
C TYR A 303 16.32 9.01 -25.00
N LYS A 304 17.03 9.23 -23.88
CA LYS A 304 18.48 9.44 -23.88
C LYS A 304 19.29 8.22 -24.36
N LEU A 305 18.72 7.03 -24.23
CA LEU A 305 19.29 5.78 -24.75
C LEU A 305 18.85 5.48 -26.20
N ASN A 306 18.10 6.38 -26.84
CA ASN A 306 17.52 6.21 -28.16
C ASN A 306 16.58 5.00 -28.27
N ASP A 307 15.92 4.64 -27.16
CA ASP A 307 14.96 3.54 -27.07
C ASP A 307 13.53 4.10 -27.05
N LEU A 308 13.11 4.62 -28.20
CA LEU A 308 11.82 5.31 -28.33
C LEU A 308 10.63 4.38 -28.15
N LYS A 309 10.77 3.09 -28.49
CA LYS A 309 9.73 2.07 -28.30
C LYS A 309 9.37 1.85 -26.83
N ASN A 310 10.29 2.13 -25.91
CA ASN A 310 10.00 2.14 -24.48
C ASN A 310 9.71 3.54 -23.93
N ALA A 311 10.30 4.60 -24.51
CA ALA A 311 10.07 5.97 -24.09
C ALA A 311 8.63 6.44 -24.32
N VAL A 312 8.05 6.15 -25.49
CA VAL A 312 6.71 6.63 -25.87
C VAL A 312 5.62 6.01 -24.99
N PRO A 313 5.58 4.70 -24.74
CA PRO A 313 4.60 4.13 -23.81
C PRO A 313 4.72 4.70 -22.40
N CYS A 314 5.93 5.04 -21.91
CA CYS A 314 6.09 5.72 -20.62
C CYS A 314 5.50 7.13 -20.63
N ALA A 315 5.68 7.89 -21.71
CA ALA A 315 5.09 9.21 -21.88
C ALA A 315 3.55 9.15 -21.84
N VAL A 316 2.95 8.18 -22.54
CA VAL A 316 1.49 8.01 -22.54
C VAL A 316 0.98 7.48 -21.20
N SER A 317 1.70 6.56 -20.55
CA SER A 317 1.38 6.13 -19.18
C SER A 317 1.39 7.29 -18.18
N TYR A 318 2.35 8.22 -18.29
CA TYR A 318 2.37 9.42 -17.46
C TYR A 318 1.09 10.25 -17.60
N MET A 319 0.61 10.41 -18.85
CA MET A 319 -0.59 11.20 -19.15
C MET A 319 -1.87 10.66 -18.51
N LEU A 320 -1.91 9.39 -18.10
CA LEU A 320 -3.02 8.86 -17.30
C LEU A 320 -3.11 9.53 -15.93
N PHE A 321 -1.96 9.80 -15.31
CA PHE A 321 -1.87 10.29 -13.93
C PHE A 321 -1.80 11.80 -13.83
N ASP A 322 -1.22 12.47 -14.84
CA ASP A 322 -1.11 13.92 -14.87
C ASP A 322 -1.47 14.52 -16.23
N PRO A 323 -2.75 14.46 -16.63
CA PRO A 323 -3.19 14.93 -17.94
C PRO A 323 -3.09 16.45 -18.10
N SER A 324 -2.84 17.22 -17.03
CA SER A 324 -2.68 18.68 -17.11
C SER A 324 -1.24 19.13 -17.38
N ASP A 325 -0.25 18.24 -17.34
CA ASP A 325 1.15 18.57 -17.59
C ASP A 325 1.41 18.92 -19.07
N GLU A 326 1.64 20.21 -19.34
CA GLU A 326 1.93 20.71 -20.68
C GLU A 326 3.29 20.27 -21.23
N VAL A 327 4.29 20.00 -20.38
CA VAL A 327 5.59 19.52 -20.83
C VAL A 327 5.45 18.10 -21.37
N MET A 328 4.77 17.21 -20.64
CA MET A 328 4.58 15.84 -21.12
C MET A 328 3.64 15.78 -22.33
N LYS A 329 2.58 16.60 -22.38
CA LYS A 329 1.75 16.75 -23.60
C LYS A 329 2.58 17.08 -24.83
N ASN A 330 3.47 18.06 -24.72
CA ASN A 330 4.35 18.45 -25.80
C ASN A 330 5.32 17.32 -26.20
N ASN A 331 5.82 16.55 -25.22
CA ASN A 331 6.65 15.38 -25.50
C ASN A 331 5.88 14.31 -26.30
N VAL A 332 4.64 14.00 -25.93
CA VAL A 332 3.80 13.05 -26.67
C VAL A 332 3.51 13.57 -28.08
N ALA A 333 3.17 14.85 -28.23
CA ALA A 333 2.97 15.47 -29.54
C ALA A 333 4.23 15.44 -30.41
N TYR A 334 5.40 15.65 -29.80
CA TYR A 334 6.70 15.54 -30.47
C TYR A 334 6.97 14.12 -30.98
N TYR A 335 6.70 13.10 -30.17
CA TYR A 335 6.76 11.69 -30.60
C TYR A 335 5.79 11.39 -31.75
N GLN A 336 4.56 11.89 -31.66
CA GLN A 336 3.55 11.69 -32.69
C GLN A 336 3.96 12.35 -34.02
N PHE A 337 4.54 13.55 -33.97
CA PHE A 337 4.96 14.28 -35.16
C PHE A 337 6.12 13.59 -35.89
N HIS A 338 7.06 12.98 -35.17
CA HIS A 338 8.21 12.27 -35.72
C HIS A 338 7.99 10.76 -35.86
N LYS A 339 6.74 10.30 -35.77
CA LYS A 339 6.36 8.89 -35.74
C LYS A 339 6.99 8.07 -36.88
N ASP A 340 6.84 8.53 -38.12
CA ASP A 340 7.37 7.85 -39.31
C ASP A 340 8.90 7.85 -39.33
N GLN A 341 9.53 8.93 -38.86
CA GLN A 341 10.99 9.06 -38.80
C GLN A 341 11.61 8.09 -37.80
N TRP A 342 10.89 7.75 -36.74
CA TRP A 342 11.38 6.90 -35.65
C TRP A 342 10.83 5.49 -35.66
N GLU A 343 10.18 5.08 -36.76
CA GLU A 343 9.61 3.75 -36.93
C GLU A 343 8.65 3.37 -35.78
N LEU A 344 7.92 4.37 -35.27
CA LEU A 344 6.90 4.20 -34.23
C LEU A 344 5.56 3.84 -34.87
N THR A 345 4.81 2.98 -34.20
CA THR A 345 3.49 2.48 -34.62
C THR A 345 2.40 3.08 -33.75
N GLU A 346 1.11 2.89 -34.07
CA GLU A 346 0.02 3.31 -33.17
C GLU A 346 0.07 2.56 -31.82
N GLU A 347 0.59 1.33 -31.81
CA GLU A 347 0.68 0.52 -30.59
C GLU A 347 1.68 1.10 -29.58
N ASP A 348 2.73 1.79 -30.05
CA ASP A 348 3.72 2.44 -29.19
C ASP A 348 3.13 3.65 -28.42
N PHE A 349 1.98 4.18 -28.87
CA PHE A 349 1.25 5.27 -28.21
C PHE A 349 0.14 4.77 -27.29
N LEU A 350 0.15 3.47 -26.93
CA LEU A 350 -0.71 2.94 -25.88
C LEU A 350 0.01 3.02 -24.53
N PRO A 351 -0.69 3.41 -23.45
CA PRO A 351 -0.13 3.34 -22.11
C PRO A 351 0.18 1.88 -21.76
N ARG A 352 1.20 1.68 -20.92
CA ARG A 352 1.56 0.35 -20.43
C ARG A 352 0.41 -0.26 -19.63
N TRP A 353 0.22 -1.57 -19.78
CA TRP A 353 -0.93 -2.28 -19.21
C TRP A 353 -0.99 -2.17 -17.67
N GLU A 354 0.16 -2.18 -17.00
CA GLU A 354 0.24 -2.03 -15.55
C GLU A 354 -0.20 -0.63 -15.09
N ALA A 355 0.09 0.41 -15.87
CA ALA A 355 -0.39 1.77 -15.62
C ALA A 355 -1.91 1.85 -15.75
N VAL A 356 -2.46 1.27 -16.82
CA VAL A 356 -3.91 1.25 -17.09
C VAL A 356 -4.65 0.50 -16.00
N ARG A 357 -4.16 -0.69 -15.61
CA ARG A 357 -4.75 -1.47 -14.52
C ARG A 357 -4.78 -0.66 -13.22
N TYR A 358 -3.64 -0.06 -12.86
CA TYR A 358 -3.50 0.73 -11.64
C TYR A 358 -4.45 1.94 -11.67
N TYR A 359 -4.42 2.75 -12.74
CA TYR A 359 -5.28 3.93 -12.92
C TYR A 359 -6.76 3.60 -12.84
N ASN A 360 -7.21 2.54 -13.54
CA ASN A 360 -8.61 2.13 -13.53
C ASN A 360 -9.03 1.70 -12.11
N GLN A 361 -8.19 0.90 -11.44
CA GLN A 361 -8.50 0.40 -10.11
C GLN A 361 -8.58 1.53 -9.07
N THR A 362 -7.60 2.45 -9.05
CA THR A 362 -7.61 3.60 -8.12
C THR A 362 -8.79 4.54 -8.41
N SER A 363 -9.05 4.83 -9.68
CA SER A 363 -10.17 5.69 -10.09
C SER A 363 -11.52 5.11 -9.69
N MET A 364 -11.75 3.82 -9.95
CA MET A 364 -13.00 3.15 -9.55
C MET A 364 -13.17 3.09 -8.02
N GLN A 365 -12.08 2.85 -7.28
CA GLN A 365 -12.12 2.86 -5.82
C GLN A 365 -12.48 4.25 -5.26
N LEU A 366 -11.88 5.31 -5.80
CA LEU A 366 -12.17 6.69 -5.39
C LEU A 366 -13.61 7.08 -5.73
N GLN A 367 -14.09 6.75 -6.95
CA GLN A 367 -15.47 7.01 -7.36
C GLN A 367 -16.48 6.31 -6.45
N MET A 368 -16.22 5.05 -6.10
CA MET A 368 -17.09 4.30 -5.19
C MET A 368 -17.09 4.88 -3.77
N LEU A 369 -15.94 5.36 -3.29
CA LEU A 369 -15.85 6.00 -1.98
C LEU A 369 -16.59 7.33 -1.98
N GLU A 370 -16.45 8.13 -3.03
CA GLU A 370 -17.15 9.40 -3.16
C GLU A 370 -18.67 9.20 -3.24
N PHE A 371 -19.12 8.20 -4.01
CA PHE A 371 -20.53 7.80 -4.02
C PHE A 371 -21.04 7.51 -2.60
N SER A 372 -20.27 6.74 -1.80
CA SER A 372 -20.69 6.43 -0.44
C SER A 372 -20.76 7.65 0.47
N LYS A 373 -19.84 8.60 0.33
CA LYS A 373 -19.85 9.86 1.10
C LYS A 373 -21.07 10.71 0.79
N GLN A 374 -21.50 10.71 -0.47
CA GLN A 374 -22.61 11.53 -0.93
C GLN A 374 -23.99 10.91 -0.64
N ASN A 375 -24.09 9.59 -0.49
CA ASN A 375 -25.38 8.89 -0.47
C ASN A 375 -25.62 8.02 0.78
N LEU A 376 -24.59 7.66 1.54
CA LEU A 376 -24.67 6.66 2.61
C LEU A 376 -24.14 7.15 3.96
N MET A 377 -23.53 8.34 4.02
CA MET A 377 -23.17 8.93 5.30
C MET A 377 -24.44 9.27 6.07
N SER A 378 -24.46 8.96 7.36
CA SER A 378 -25.57 9.34 8.23
C SER A 378 -25.70 10.85 8.24
N ASP A 379 -26.88 11.34 7.83
CA ASP A 379 -27.28 12.72 8.04
C ASP A 379 -27.36 12.96 9.55
N ASP A 380 -26.26 13.43 10.14
CA ASP A 380 -26.25 13.95 11.52
C ASP A 380 -27.04 15.27 11.63
N GLU A 381 -27.70 15.73 10.56
CA GLU A 381 -28.75 16.74 10.60
C GLU A 381 -30.03 16.19 9.96
N GLY A 382 -31.08 16.03 10.77
CA GLY A 382 -32.32 15.37 10.38
C GLY A 382 -33.08 16.07 9.25
N GLU A 383 -32.78 15.71 8.01
CA GLU A 383 -33.74 15.79 6.92
C GLU A 383 -34.73 14.64 7.06
N VAL A 384 -35.88 14.96 7.66
CA VAL A 384 -37.08 14.11 7.57
C VAL A 384 -37.46 14.06 6.10
N VAL A 385 -37.12 12.98 5.41
CA VAL A 385 -37.57 12.76 4.04
C VAL A 385 -39.09 12.54 4.08
N GLU A 386 -39.86 13.56 3.70
CA GLU A 386 -41.33 13.55 3.54
C GLU A 386 -41.79 12.64 2.37
N PHE A 387 -41.16 11.48 2.15
CA PHE A 387 -41.47 10.63 0.99
C PHE A 387 -42.60 9.63 1.22
N ILE A 388 -43.11 9.50 2.45
CA ILE A 388 -44.10 8.46 2.79
C ILE A 388 -45.55 8.96 2.70
N ASP A 389 -45.80 10.28 2.79
CA ASP A 389 -47.16 10.80 2.78
C ASP A 389 -47.79 10.86 1.38
N GLU A 390 -46.98 10.92 0.31
CA GLU A 390 -47.50 11.03 -1.06
C GLU A 390 -48.07 9.71 -1.62
N PHE A 391 -47.74 8.55 -1.01
CA PHE A 391 -48.25 7.24 -1.44
C PHE A 391 -49.43 6.70 -0.62
N LEU A 392 -49.78 7.36 0.49
CA LEU A 392 -50.87 6.93 1.37
C LEU A 392 -52.17 7.74 1.20
N ASP A 393 -52.10 8.93 0.61
CA ASP A 393 -53.26 9.82 0.47
C ASP A 393 -54.14 9.59 -0.78
N GLU A 394 -53.79 8.65 -1.67
CA GLU A 394 -54.62 8.35 -2.87
C GLU A 394 -55.76 7.33 -2.63
N LYS A 395 -55.96 6.83 -1.41
CA LYS A 395 -57.04 5.88 -1.12
C LYS A 395 -57.84 6.25 0.12
N GLU A 396 -58.67 7.27 0.01
CA GLU A 396 -60.04 7.31 0.59
C GLU A 396 -60.74 8.64 0.27
N LYS A 397 -61.53 8.68 -0.81
CA LYS A 397 -62.64 9.65 -0.92
C LYS A 397 -63.93 8.88 -1.13
N PRO A 398 -64.91 8.96 -0.20
CA PRO A 398 -66.20 8.31 -0.37
C PRO A 398 -67.05 9.08 -1.39
N VAL A 399 -67.65 8.33 -2.31
CA VAL A 399 -68.64 8.83 -3.28
C VAL A 399 -69.90 9.22 -2.52
N LEU A 400 -70.27 10.51 -2.54
CA LEU A 400 -71.56 11.00 -2.07
C LEU A 400 -72.50 11.15 -3.27
N ASP A 401 -73.51 10.29 -3.34
CA ASP A 401 -74.62 10.36 -4.28
C ASP A 401 -75.47 11.61 -4.05
N THR A 402 -75.61 12.46 -5.08
CA THR A 402 -76.66 13.49 -5.13
C THR A 402 -77.83 13.01 -5.97
N VAL A 403 -78.94 12.68 -5.31
CA VAL A 403 -80.26 12.44 -5.90
C VAL A 403 -80.84 13.76 -6.40
N GLN A 404 -81.16 13.85 -7.69
CA GLN A 404 -82.04 14.88 -8.25
C GLN A 404 -83.50 14.42 -8.18
N LYS A 405 -84.38 15.29 -7.66
CA LYS A 405 -85.84 15.21 -7.79
C LYS A 405 -86.35 16.48 -8.47
N PRO A 406 -87.44 16.38 -9.21
CA PRO A 406 -88.71 16.87 -8.65
C PRO A 406 -89.66 15.75 -8.22
#